data_AF-A0A1E5Q3U4-F1
#
_entry.id   AF-A0A1E5Q3U4-F1
#
_cell.length_a   1.000
_cell.length_b   1.000
_cell.length_c   1.000
_cell.angle_alpha   90.00
_cell.angle_beta   90.00
_cell.angle_gamma   90.00
#
_symmetry.space_group_name_H-M   'P 1'
#
loop_
_entity.id
_entity.type
_entity.pdbx_description
1 polymer ?
#
loop_
_entity_poly.entity_id
_entity_poly.type
_entity_poly.pdbx_seq_one_letter_code
_entity_poly.pdbx_strand_id
1 'polypeptide(L)'
;MARMNWDKIRKEAQMKRYGHEPVAWSAGEELPYTGKPVDVKSKPHEKQKPKKKVKRVCTLTDRVFLYLHDVVRCDLIGVEIPPIPKEIEVPLESLIASKGGVLEWAKTHPKYEKIRKRKEKKLLKKHGEVAPHTLNQHYIEGIKDDPVTAYNNKMQEYRSEQEVWREKILDAEKTIALATDHINSLDKRIAKLEKLADPAFTLRENSTYEDI
;
A
#
# COMPACT_ATOMS: atom_id res chain seq x y z
N MET A 1 -39.49 1.97 -4.12
CA MET A 1 -38.03 1.80 -4.24
C MET A 1 -37.33 2.95 -3.54
N ALA A 2 -36.70 2.71 -2.38
CA ALA A 2 -35.99 3.76 -1.64
C ALA A 2 -34.62 4.02 -2.28
N ARG A 3 -34.35 5.27 -2.67
CA ARG A 3 -33.03 5.67 -3.16
C ARG A 3 -32.08 5.77 -1.97
N MET A 4 -31.15 4.83 -1.90
CA MET A 4 -30.10 4.78 -0.89
C MET A 4 -29.16 5.99 -1.07
N ASN A 5 -29.06 6.83 -0.03
CA ASN A 5 -28.30 8.07 -0.09
C ASN A 5 -26.81 7.80 0.19
N TRP A 6 -26.05 7.63 -0.89
CA TRP A 6 -24.62 7.33 -0.88
C TRP A 6 -23.77 8.36 -0.11
N ASP A 7 -24.22 9.62 0.00
CA ASP A 7 -23.50 10.64 0.77
C ASP A 7 -23.56 10.38 2.28
N LYS A 8 -24.65 9.77 2.77
CA LYS A 8 -24.80 9.39 4.17
C LYS A 8 -23.81 8.28 4.53
N ILE A 9 -23.71 7.27 3.65
CA ILE A 9 -22.80 6.13 3.81
C ILE A 9 -21.33 6.57 3.72
N ARG A 10 -21.01 7.50 2.81
CA ARG A 10 -19.64 8.03 2.66
C ARG A 10 -19.21 8.81 3.91
N LYS A 11 -20.08 9.65 4.49
CA LYS A 11 -19.77 10.38 5.72
C LYS A 11 -19.59 9.45 6.91
N GLU A 12 -20.43 8.43 7.03
CA GLU A 12 -20.34 7.44 8.11
C GLU A 12 -19.05 6.59 8.03
N ALA A 13 -18.63 6.24 6.81
CA ALA A 13 -17.36 5.55 6.57
C ALA A 13 -16.12 6.43 6.84
N GLN A 14 -16.20 7.75 6.62
CA GLN A 14 -15.12 8.66 6.98
C GLN A 14 -14.97 8.82 8.50
N MET A 15 -16.08 8.94 9.23
CA MET A 15 -16.06 9.02 10.69
C MET A 15 -15.45 7.77 11.34
N LYS A 16 -15.70 6.57 10.79
CA LYS A 16 -15.09 5.32 11.28
C LYS A 16 -13.60 5.19 11.01
N ARG A 17 -13.05 5.86 9.98
CA ARG A 17 -11.61 5.79 9.64
C ARG A 17 -10.76 6.78 10.41
N TYR A 18 -11.34 7.89 10.85
CA TYR A 18 -10.66 8.90 11.66
C TYR A 18 -11.28 8.90 13.05
N GLY A 19 -11.01 7.84 13.82
CA GLY A 19 -11.42 7.68 15.22
C GLY A 19 -10.73 8.66 16.17
N HIS A 20 -10.70 9.94 15.82
CA HIS A 20 -10.47 11.01 16.79
C HIS A 20 -11.85 11.53 17.18
N GLU A 21 -12.26 11.19 18.39
CA GLU A 21 -13.24 12.00 19.10
C GLU A 21 -12.76 13.45 19.05
N PRO A 22 -13.63 14.43 18.73
CA PRO A 22 -13.27 15.82 18.88
C PRO A 22 -12.91 16.01 20.36
N VAL A 23 -11.63 16.26 20.64
CA VAL A 23 -11.18 16.72 21.95
C VAL A 23 -12.04 17.94 22.25
N ALA A 24 -12.96 17.79 23.19
CA ALA A 24 -13.67 18.93 23.75
C ALA A 24 -12.60 19.78 24.42
N TRP A 25 -12.23 20.89 23.78
CA TRP A 25 -11.39 21.89 24.42
C TRP A 25 -12.20 22.44 25.58
N SER A 26 -11.83 22.00 26.78
CA SER A 26 -12.34 22.54 28.04
C SER A 26 -12.19 24.06 27.99
N ALA A 27 -13.33 24.76 28.00
CA ALA A 27 -13.36 26.20 28.13
C ALA A 27 -12.70 26.59 29.48
N GLY A 28 -11.43 26.98 29.47
CA GLY A 28 -10.77 27.40 30.71
C GLY A 28 -9.25 27.62 30.68
N GLU A 29 -8.51 27.14 29.68
CA GLU A 29 -7.06 27.40 29.61
C GLU A 29 -6.74 28.56 28.65
N GLU A 30 -6.63 29.75 29.21
CA GLU A 30 -6.05 30.92 28.54
C GLU A 30 -4.54 30.71 28.35
N LEU A 31 -4.16 30.22 27.16
CA LEU A 31 -2.76 30.33 26.72
C LEU A 31 -2.44 31.80 26.42
N PRO A 32 -1.31 32.34 26.89
CA PRO A 32 -0.90 33.70 26.56
C PRO A 32 -0.47 33.77 25.09
N TYR A 33 -1.41 34.09 24.20
CA TYR A 33 -1.14 34.35 22.79
C TYR A 33 -0.53 35.75 22.63
N THR A 34 0.80 35.84 22.67
CA THR A 34 1.56 37.05 22.32
C THR A 34 1.92 37.08 20.84
N GLY A 35 0.95 36.77 19.97
CA GLY A 35 1.10 36.90 18.52
C GLY A 35 0.51 38.20 18.01
N LYS A 36 1.35 39.18 17.64
CA LYS A 36 0.90 40.35 16.89
C LYS A 36 0.17 39.88 15.61
N PRO A 37 -0.99 40.46 15.26
CA PRO A 37 -1.69 40.10 14.04
C PRO A 37 -0.79 40.41 12.84
N VAL A 38 -0.32 39.37 12.15
CA VAL A 38 0.36 39.52 10.87
C VAL A 38 -0.73 39.80 9.85
N ASP A 39 -0.74 41.03 9.34
CA ASP A 39 -1.64 41.51 8.31
C ASP A 39 -1.28 40.83 6.98
N VAL A 40 -1.69 39.57 6.82
CA VAL A 40 -1.50 38.79 5.60
C VAL A 40 -2.49 39.31 4.57
N LYS A 41 -2.08 40.35 3.83
CA LYS A 41 -2.70 40.76 2.57
C LYS A 41 -2.62 39.59 1.60
N SER A 42 -3.65 38.74 1.64
CA SER A 42 -3.87 37.63 0.73
C SER A 42 -4.12 38.21 -0.66
N LYS A 43 -3.08 38.17 -1.50
CA LYS A 43 -3.22 38.46 -2.93
C LYS A 43 -4.25 37.49 -3.53
N PRO A 44 -5.21 37.95 -4.34
CA PRO A 44 -6.18 37.06 -4.98
C PRO A 44 -5.43 36.04 -5.84
N HIS A 45 -5.65 34.75 -5.56
CA HIS A 45 -5.16 33.66 -6.38
C HIS A 45 -5.80 33.75 -7.76
N GLU A 46 -5.08 34.36 -8.70
CA GLU A 46 -5.40 34.39 -10.11
C GLU A 46 -5.50 32.95 -10.62
N LYS A 47 -6.72 32.54 -10.99
CA LYS A 47 -7.06 31.21 -11.50
C LYS A 47 -6.23 30.93 -12.76
N GLN A 48 -5.11 30.23 -12.59
CA GLN A 48 -4.27 29.81 -13.71
C GLN A 48 -5.07 28.91 -14.65
N LYS A 49 -5.26 29.37 -15.90
CA LYS A 49 -5.93 28.62 -16.96
C LYS A 49 -5.23 27.26 -17.18
N PRO A 50 -5.98 26.18 -17.45
CA PRO A 50 -5.41 24.85 -17.66
C PRO A 50 -4.49 24.86 -18.90
N LYS A 51 -3.18 24.71 -18.67
CA LYS A 51 -2.19 24.60 -19.74
C LYS A 51 -2.49 23.33 -20.56
N LYS A 52 -2.86 23.49 -21.83
CA LYS A 52 -3.00 22.37 -22.78
C LYS A 52 -1.68 21.59 -22.84
N LYS A 53 -1.71 20.32 -22.42
CA LYS A 53 -0.56 19.42 -22.46
C LYS A 53 -0.28 19.02 -23.91
N VAL A 54 0.70 19.68 -24.54
CA VAL A 54 1.24 19.24 -25.83
C VAL A 54 1.97 17.90 -25.60
N LYS A 55 1.46 16.82 -26.20
CA LYS A 55 2.14 15.52 -26.20
C LYS A 55 3.41 15.66 -27.03
N ARG A 56 4.58 15.72 -26.37
CA ARG A 56 5.86 15.63 -27.08
C ARG A 56 6.06 14.21 -27.58
N VAL A 57 6.45 14.09 -28.84
CA VAL A 57 6.89 12.80 -29.42
C VAL A 57 8.23 12.44 -28.79
N CYS A 58 8.31 11.27 -28.16
CA CYS A 58 9.52 10.76 -27.51
C CYS A 58 10.44 10.13 -28.58
N THR A 59 11.66 10.65 -28.72
CA THR A 59 12.63 10.19 -29.72
C THR A 59 13.32 8.89 -29.28
N LEU A 60 14.01 8.21 -30.21
CA LEU A 60 14.82 7.02 -29.88
C LEU A 60 15.89 7.34 -28.82
N THR A 61 16.53 8.50 -28.91
CA THR A 61 17.55 8.97 -27.96
C THR A 61 16.98 9.19 -26.56
N ASP A 62 15.75 9.70 -26.45
CA ASP A 62 15.05 9.83 -25.18
C ASP A 62 14.78 8.46 -24.56
N ARG A 63 14.41 7.46 -25.37
CA ARG A 63 14.15 6.09 -24.89
C ARG A 63 15.42 5.39 -24.40
N VAL A 64 16.52 5.49 -25.13
CA VAL A 64 17.83 4.97 -24.68
C VAL A 64 18.26 5.66 -23.39
N PHE A 65 18.02 6.97 -23.27
CA PHE A 65 18.32 7.72 -22.07
C PHE A 65 17.45 7.30 -20.87
N LEU A 66 16.17 7.00 -21.09
CA LEU A 66 15.28 6.45 -20.07
C LEU A 66 15.75 5.05 -19.63
N TYR A 67 16.13 4.19 -20.57
CA TYR A 67 16.68 2.88 -20.25
C TYR A 67 17.97 2.98 -19.43
N LEU A 68 18.89 3.88 -19.78
CA LEU A 68 20.09 4.18 -18.99
C LEU A 68 19.74 4.57 -17.54
N HIS A 69 18.70 5.39 -17.37
CA HIS A 69 18.22 5.75 -16.05
C HIS A 69 17.81 4.51 -15.25
N ASP A 70 17.10 3.57 -15.86
CA ASP A 70 16.62 2.36 -15.18
C ASP A 70 17.76 1.40 -14.84
N VAL A 71 18.71 1.20 -15.74
CA VAL A 71 19.95 0.44 -15.47
C VAL A 71 20.69 1.01 -14.26
N VAL A 72 20.92 2.33 -14.22
CA VAL A 72 21.59 3.00 -13.08
C VAL A 72 20.80 2.83 -11.78
N ARG A 73 19.47 2.74 -11.85
CA ARG A 73 18.65 2.50 -10.65
C ARG A 73 18.83 1.08 -10.14
N CYS A 74 18.80 0.09 -11.03
CA CYS A 74 18.97 -1.31 -10.64
C CYS A 74 20.37 -1.57 -10.09
N ASP A 75 21.41 -0.99 -10.70
CA ASP A 75 22.78 -1.03 -10.20
C ASP A 75 22.88 -0.48 -8.77
N LEU A 76 22.28 0.69 -8.50
CA LEU A 76 22.30 1.30 -7.17
C LEU A 76 21.52 0.52 -6.10
N ILE A 77 20.50 -0.26 -6.48
CA ILE A 77 19.68 -1.02 -5.53
C ILE A 77 20.18 -2.48 -5.42
N GLY A 78 21.06 -2.92 -6.31
CA GLY A 78 21.52 -4.31 -6.37
C GLY A 78 20.45 -5.28 -6.87
N VAL A 79 19.56 -4.81 -7.76
CA VAL A 79 18.48 -5.62 -8.37
C VAL A 79 18.85 -5.97 -9.80
N GLU A 80 18.27 -7.05 -10.32
CA GLU A 80 18.41 -7.47 -11.70
C GLU A 80 18.12 -6.33 -12.69
N ILE A 81 18.95 -6.26 -13.73
CA ILE A 81 18.87 -5.22 -14.77
C ILE A 81 17.69 -5.54 -15.68
N PRO A 82 16.81 -4.57 -15.99
CA PRO A 82 15.65 -4.81 -16.83
C PRO A 82 16.07 -5.20 -18.26
N PRO A 83 15.28 -6.06 -18.94
CA PRO A 83 15.54 -6.42 -20.34
C PRO A 83 15.46 -5.17 -21.23
N ILE A 84 16.17 -5.22 -22.36
CA ILE A 84 16.19 -4.13 -23.33
C ILE A 84 14.78 -4.01 -23.96
N PRO A 85 14.16 -2.82 -23.98
CA PRO A 85 12.89 -2.63 -24.66
C PRO A 85 12.99 -2.89 -26.17
N LYS A 86 12.01 -3.60 -26.73
CA LYS A 86 11.96 -3.99 -28.16
C LYS A 86 12.11 -2.81 -29.11
N GLU A 87 11.67 -1.61 -28.72
CA GLU A 87 11.73 -0.44 -29.59
C GLU A 87 13.15 0.16 -29.71
N ILE A 88 14.07 -0.21 -28.82
CA ILE A 88 15.47 0.25 -28.84
C ILE A 88 16.48 -0.89 -28.96
N GLU A 89 16.01 -2.13 -29.03
CA GLU A 89 16.80 -3.36 -29.04
C GLU A 89 17.84 -3.35 -30.16
N VAL A 90 17.40 -3.23 -31.41
CA VAL A 90 18.26 -3.30 -32.61
C VAL A 90 19.47 -2.34 -32.57
N PRO A 91 19.31 -1.02 -32.31
CA PRO A 91 20.46 -0.12 -32.24
C PRO A 91 21.31 -0.28 -30.97
N LEU A 92 20.77 -0.87 -29.90
CA LEU A 92 21.41 -0.91 -28.59
C LEU A 92 22.15 -2.21 -28.31
N GLU A 93 21.66 -3.34 -28.80
CA GLU A 93 22.27 -4.65 -28.60
C GLU A 93 23.70 -4.72 -29.12
N SER A 94 23.96 -4.16 -30.31
CA SER A 94 25.31 -4.11 -30.88
C SER A 94 26.28 -3.33 -29.98
N LEU A 95 25.84 -2.20 -29.44
CA LEU A 95 26.61 -1.38 -28.51
C LEU A 95 26.85 -2.11 -27.19
N ILE A 96 25.82 -2.74 -26.63
CA ILE A 96 25.89 -3.49 -25.38
C ILE A 96 26.84 -4.69 -25.50
N ALA A 97 26.72 -5.46 -26.59
CA ALA A 97 27.57 -6.61 -26.86
C ALA A 97 29.04 -6.18 -26.98
N SER A 98 29.33 -5.06 -27.66
CA SER A 98 30.70 -4.53 -27.81
C SER A 98 31.34 -4.07 -26.50
N LYS A 99 30.52 -3.76 -25.48
CA LYS A 99 30.98 -3.26 -24.17
C LYS A 99 31.02 -4.36 -23.10
N GLY A 100 30.66 -5.59 -23.43
CA GLY A 100 30.68 -6.69 -22.46
C GLY A 100 29.45 -6.73 -21.54
N GLY A 101 28.35 -6.10 -21.93
CA GLY A 101 27.07 -6.18 -21.21
C GLY A 101 26.44 -4.82 -20.91
N VAL A 102 25.19 -4.87 -20.42
CA VAL A 102 24.35 -3.68 -20.22
C VAL A 102 24.96 -2.72 -19.20
N LEU A 103 25.54 -3.27 -18.13
CA LEU A 103 26.12 -2.47 -17.06
C LEU A 103 27.38 -1.73 -17.51
N GLU A 104 28.28 -2.42 -18.21
CA GLU A 104 29.50 -1.82 -18.73
C GLU A 104 29.19 -0.76 -19.79
N TRP A 105 28.23 -1.04 -20.68
CA TRP A 105 27.69 -0.03 -21.60
C TRP A 105 27.20 1.22 -20.85
N ALA A 106 26.40 1.03 -19.80
CA ALA A 106 25.88 2.15 -19.01
C ALA A 106 27.00 2.98 -18.38
N LYS A 107 28.03 2.35 -17.79
CA LYS A 107 29.20 3.03 -17.20
C LYS A 107 29.98 3.85 -18.22
N THR A 108 30.07 3.40 -19.47
CA THR A 108 30.74 4.16 -20.54
C THR A 108 29.96 5.39 -21.01
N HIS A 109 28.68 5.53 -20.64
CA HIS A 109 27.86 6.65 -21.09
C HIS A 109 28.25 7.95 -20.36
N PRO A 110 28.45 9.10 -21.06
CA PRO A 110 28.98 10.33 -20.45
C PRO A 110 28.08 10.94 -19.36
N LYS A 111 26.79 10.61 -19.38
CA LYS A 111 25.82 11.07 -18.37
C LYS A 111 25.66 10.13 -17.17
N TYR A 112 26.30 8.97 -17.16
CA TYR A 112 26.15 7.93 -16.14
C TYR A 112 26.36 8.48 -14.73
N GLU A 113 27.52 9.08 -14.50
CA GLU A 113 27.93 9.55 -13.17
C GLU A 113 26.99 10.64 -12.63
N LYS A 114 26.49 11.50 -13.52
CA LYS A 114 25.50 12.54 -13.17
C LYS A 114 24.15 11.94 -12.79
N ILE A 115 23.71 10.89 -13.49
CA ILE A 115 22.46 10.18 -13.20
C ILE A 115 22.60 9.41 -11.88
N ARG A 116 23.71 8.70 -11.70
CA ARG A 116 24.04 7.92 -10.51
C ARG A 116 23.98 8.78 -9.26
N LYS A 117 24.77 9.86 -9.20
CA LYS A 117 24.76 10.82 -8.06
C LYS A 117 23.37 11.39 -7.78
N ARG A 118 22.59 11.68 -8.83
CA ARG A 118 21.21 12.20 -8.66
C ARG A 118 20.26 11.15 -8.10
N LYS A 119 20.38 9.90 -8.51
CA LYS A 119 19.54 8.78 -8.02
C LYS A 119 19.94 8.38 -6.61
N GLU A 120 21.23 8.27 -6.33
CA GLU A 120 21.78 8.04 -5.00
C GLU A 120 21.29 9.09 -3.99
N LYS A 121 21.40 10.39 -4.33
CA LYS A 121 20.85 11.47 -3.49
C LYS A 121 19.34 11.34 -3.25
N LYS A 122 18.58 10.88 -4.25
CA LYS A 122 17.13 10.66 -4.11
C LYS A 122 16.81 9.46 -3.22
N LEU A 123 17.61 8.39 -3.29
CA LEU A 123 17.47 7.21 -2.44
C LEU A 123 17.78 7.59 -0.99
N LEU A 124 18.90 8.27 -0.74
CA LEU A 124 19.25 8.82 0.58
C LEU A 124 18.13 9.69 1.18
N LYS A 125 17.53 10.57 0.36
CA LYS A 125 16.43 11.44 0.82
C LYS A 125 15.13 10.67 1.10
N LYS A 126 14.83 9.61 0.36
CA LYS A 126 13.61 8.81 0.55
C LYS A 126 13.72 7.85 1.73
N HIS A 127 14.91 7.32 1.98
CA HIS A 127 15.14 6.37 3.07
C HIS A 127 15.42 7.04 4.42
N GLY A 128 15.65 8.36 4.44
CA GLY A 128 15.79 9.13 5.68
C GLY A 128 17.07 8.77 6.44
N GLU A 129 17.99 9.73 6.59
CA GLU A 129 19.01 9.69 7.65
C GLU A 129 19.78 8.36 7.89
N VAL A 130 20.08 7.60 6.84
CA VAL A 130 21.26 6.73 6.90
C VAL A 130 22.37 7.51 6.19
N ALA A 131 23.21 8.13 7.01
CA ALA A 131 24.33 8.95 6.58
C ALA A 131 25.11 8.25 5.44
N PRO A 132 25.52 8.98 4.39
CA PRO A 132 26.24 8.39 3.25
C PRO A 132 27.66 7.92 3.61
N HIS A 133 28.09 8.04 4.88
CA HIS A 133 29.39 7.55 5.31
C HIS A 133 29.39 6.13 5.88
N THR A 134 28.24 5.60 6.30
CA THR A 134 28.19 4.26 6.92
C THR A 134 27.95 3.11 5.96
N LEU A 135 27.68 3.34 4.67
CA LEU A 135 27.64 2.23 3.69
C LEU A 135 29.02 1.80 3.16
N ASN A 136 30.06 2.61 3.36
CA ASN A 136 31.44 2.25 2.97
C ASN A 136 32.47 2.34 4.12
N GLN A 137 32.14 2.88 5.30
CA GLN A 137 33.03 2.83 6.48
C GLN A 137 32.63 1.81 7.55
N HIS A 138 31.40 1.27 7.57
CA HIS A 138 31.12 0.10 8.42
C HIS A 138 31.65 -1.23 7.85
N TYR A 139 32.34 -1.18 6.72
CA TYR A 139 32.98 -2.36 6.13
C TYR A 139 34.38 -2.64 6.69
N ILE A 140 34.96 -1.76 7.52
CA ILE A 140 36.36 -1.93 7.92
C ILE A 140 36.55 -2.09 9.44
N GLU A 141 35.72 -1.51 10.31
CA GLU A 141 35.94 -1.64 11.76
C GLU A 141 34.62 -1.80 12.52
N GLY A 142 34.21 -3.05 12.81
CA GLY A 142 33.41 -3.33 14.00
C GLY A 142 32.07 -4.07 13.89
N ILE A 143 31.67 -4.65 12.75
CA ILE A 143 30.49 -5.53 12.70
C ILE A 143 30.97 -6.97 12.54
N LYS A 144 30.93 -7.74 13.63
CA LYS A 144 31.29 -9.16 13.68
C LYS A 144 30.25 -10.10 13.05
N ASP A 145 29.13 -9.56 12.57
CA ASP A 145 28.10 -10.33 11.89
C ASP A 145 28.14 -10.02 10.40
N ASP A 146 28.47 -11.05 9.62
CA ASP A 146 28.35 -11.07 8.17
C ASP A 146 26.98 -10.49 7.76
N PRO A 147 26.90 -9.50 6.84
CA PRO A 147 25.64 -8.93 6.38
C PRO A 147 24.65 -9.99 5.85
N VAL A 148 25.16 -11.13 5.37
CA VAL A 148 24.35 -12.29 4.98
C VAL A 148 23.65 -12.91 6.20
N THR A 149 24.35 -13.05 7.32
CA THR A 149 23.80 -13.57 8.59
C THR A 149 22.74 -12.63 9.15
N ALA A 150 22.99 -11.32 9.14
CA ALA A 150 22.00 -10.33 9.58
C ALA A 150 20.72 -10.37 8.74
N TYR A 151 20.86 -10.51 7.42
CA TYR A 151 19.71 -10.69 6.53
C TYR A 151 18.96 -11.99 6.80
N ASN A 152 19.67 -13.10 6.99
CA ASN A 152 19.07 -14.40 7.27
C ASN A 152 18.31 -14.40 8.60
N ASN A 153 18.85 -13.79 9.65
CA ASN A 153 18.18 -13.66 10.95
C ASN A 153 16.87 -12.86 10.79
N LYS A 154 16.92 -11.74 10.06
CA LYS A 154 15.73 -10.93 9.80
C LYS A 154 14.69 -11.68 8.97
N MET A 155 15.12 -12.47 8.00
CA MET A 155 14.22 -13.33 7.22
C MET A 155 13.61 -14.44 8.07
N GLN A 156 14.33 -14.94 9.08
CA GLN A 156 13.83 -15.93 10.03
C GLN A 156 12.79 -15.33 10.97
N GLU A 157 13.00 -14.10 11.46
CA GLU A 157 12.01 -13.34 12.23
C GLU A 157 10.72 -13.12 11.43
N TYR A 158 10.82 -12.73 10.15
CA TYR A 158 9.62 -12.61 9.32
C TYR A 158 8.88 -13.93 9.12
N ARG A 159 9.59 -15.06 9.06
CA ARG A 159 8.96 -16.39 8.96
C ARG A 159 8.23 -16.76 10.25
N SER A 160 8.84 -16.53 11.41
CA SER A 160 8.19 -16.82 12.69
C SER A 160 6.96 -15.93 12.92
N GLU A 161 7.03 -14.65 12.55
CA GLU A 161 5.86 -13.76 12.58
C GLU A 161 4.74 -14.28 11.66
N GLN A 162 5.06 -14.73 10.45
CA GLN A 162 4.08 -15.31 9.54
C GLN A 162 3.42 -16.58 10.08
N GLU A 163 4.17 -17.44 10.78
CA GLU A 163 3.63 -18.63 11.43
C GLU A 163 2.63 -18.26 12.54
N VAL A 164 2.96 -17.28 13.39
CA VAL A 164 2.04 -16.77 14.42
C VAL A 164 0.75 -16.22 13.80
N TRP A 165 0.85 -15.49 12.69
CA TRP A 165 -0.34 -15.00 11.97
C TRP A 165 -1.17 -16.14 11.39
N ARG A 166 -0.55 -17.20 10.86
CA ARG A 166 -1.27 -18.38 10.36
C ARG A 166 -2.03 -19.10 11.46
N GLU A 167 -1.42 -19.27 12.63
CA GLU A 167 -2.10 -19.88 13.78
C GLU A 167 -3.31 -19.05 14.23
N LYS A 168 -3.18 -17.72 14.30
CA LYS A 168 -4.30 -16.82 14.62
C LYS A 168 -5.44 -16.90 13.60
N ILE A 169 -5.11 -17.03 12.32
CA ILE A 169 -6.12 -17.20 11.26
C ILE A 169 -6.85 -18.54 11.43
N LEU A 170 -6.12 -19.63 11.68
CA LEU A 170 -6.72 -20.95 11.90
C LEU A 170 -7.64 -20.98 13.12
N ASP A 171 -7.29 -20.29 14.20
CA ASP A 171 -8.13 -20.18 15.39
C ASP A 171 -9.41 -19.37 15.11
N ALA A 172 -9.29 -18.27 14.37
CA ALA A 172 -10.44 -17.50 13.91
C ALA A 172 -11.37 -18.32 13.00
N GLU A 173 -10.82 -19.13 12.08
CA GLU A 173 -11.58 -20.02 11.21
C GLU A 173 -12.36 -21.08 12.00
N LYS A 174 -11.75 -21.69 13.02
CA LYS A 174 -12.44 -22.62 13.93
C LYS A 174 -13.60 -21.95 14.66
N THR A 175 -13.39 -20.71 15.12
CA THR A 175 -14.43 -19.93 15.81
C THR A 175 -15.60 -19.62 14.87
N ILE A 176 -15.30 -19.27 13.62
CA ILE A 176 -16.32 -19.02 12.57
C ILE A 176 -17.10 -20.31 12.27
N ALA A 177 -16.43 -21.46 12.17
CA ALA A 177 -17.09 -22.73 11.93
C ALA A 177 -18.08 -23.09 13.05
N LEU A 178 -17.68 -22.96 14.31
CA LEU A 178 -18.56 -23.18 15.46
C LEU A 178 -19.78 -22.23 15.46
N ALA A 179 -19.55 -20.94 15.16
CA ALA A 179 -20.63 -19.97 15.06
C ALA A 179 -21.62 -20.34 13.92
N THR A 180 -21.10 -20.83 12.80
CA THR A 180 -21.91 -21.27 11.65
C THR A 180 -22.77 -22.48 12.01
N ASP A 181 -22.21 -23.45 12.74
CA ASP A 181 -22.96 -24.62 13.22
C ASP A 181 -24.09 -24.21 14.18
N HIS A 182 -23.83 -23.26 15.08
CA HIS A 182 -24.85 -22.71 15.96
C HIS A 182 -25.98 -22.02 15.19
N ILE A 183 -25.65 -21.21 14.17
CA ILE A 183 -26.65 -20.56 13.30
C ILE A 183 -27.50 -21.61 12.60
N ASN A 184 -26.87 -22.61 11.97
CA ASN A 184 -27.58 -23.70 11.29
C ASN A 184 -28.50 -24.49 12.23
N SER A 185 -28.11 -24.64 13.50
CA SER A 185 -28.93 -25.28 14.53
C SER A 185 -30.15 -24.42 14.90
N LEU A 186 -29.98 -23.11 15.03
CA LEU A 186 -31.06 -22.17 15.27
C LEU A 186 -32.05 -22.13 14.10
N ASP A 187 -31.57 -22.11 12.85
CA ASP A 187 -32.41 -22.12 11.66
C ASP A 187 -33.31 -23.36 11.61
N LYS A 188 -32.77 -24.53 11.96
CA LYS A 188 -33.56 -25.77 12.07
C LYS A 188 -34.65 -25.69 13.14
N ARG A 189 -34.38 -25.00 14.26
CA ARG A 189 -35.37 -24.79 15.34
C ARG A 189 -36.45 -23.81 14.91
N ILE A 190 -36.07 -22.72 14.24
CA ILE A 190 -37.01 -21.74 13.68
C ILE A 190 -37.94 -22.43 12.68
N ALA A 191 -37.41 -23.20 11.74
CA ALA A 191 -38.22 -23.95 10.77
C ALA A 191 -39.19 -24.94 11.41
N LYS A 192 -38.85 -25.53 12.57
CA LYS A 192 -39.78 -26.38 13.34
C LYS A 192 -40.90 -25.57 13.98
N LEU A 193 -40.59 -24.39 14.53
CA LEU A 193 -41.58 -23.50 15.14
C LEU A 193 -42.52 -22.92 14.09
N GLU A 194 -42.03 -22.57 12.91
CA GLU A 194 -42.86 -22.09 11.79
C GLU A 194 -43.90 -23.13 11.38
N LYS A 195 -43.52 -24.41 11.30
CA LYS A 195 -44.46 -25.51 11.02
C LYS A 195 -45.54 -25.69 12.09
N LEU A 196 -45.25 -25.36 13.35
CA LEU A 196 -46.22 -25.41 14.44
C LEU A 196 -47.12 -24.17 14.48
N ALA A 197 -46.62 -23.04 13.99
CA ALA A 197 -47.34 -21.77 13.94
C ALA A 197 -48.31 -21.68 12.76
N ASP A 198 -48.21 -22.56 11.75
CA ASP A 198 -49.10 -22.59 10.60
C ASP A 198 -50.57 -22.84 11.05
N PRO A 199 -51.47 -21.85 10.92
CA PRO A 199 -52.85 -21.93 11.41
C PRO A 199 -53.71 -22.98 10.67
N ALA A 200 -53.23 -23.48 9.53
CA ALA A 200 -53.84 -24.60 8.81
C ALA A 200 -53.71 -25.92 9.58
N PHE A 201 -52.74 -26.05 10.50
CA PHE A 201 -52.59 -27.21 11.38
C PHE A 201 -53.56 -27.15 12.57
N THR A 202 -53.74 -25.98 13.18
CA THR A 202 -54.62 -25.80 14.35
C THR A 202 -56.12 -25.86 14.03
N LEU A 203 -56.55 -25.53 12.81
CA LEU A 203 -57.95 -25.65 12.40
C LEU A 203 -58.38 -27.08 12.02
N ARG A 204 -57.44 -28.00 11.76
CA ARG A 204 -57.77 -29.37 11.34
C ARG A 204 -58.04 -30.33 12.50
N GLU A 205 -57.46 -30.08 13.68
CA GLU A 205 -57.70 -30.90 14.88
C GLU A 205 -58.98 -30.49 15.64
N ASN A 206 -59.41 -29.24 15.52
CA ASN A 206 -60.65 -28.77 16.17
C ASN A 206 -61.93 -29.10 15.38
N SER A 207 -61.83 -29.53 14.12
CA SER A 207 -63.00 -29.88 13.28
C SER A 207 -63.49 -31.31 13.48
N THR A 208 -62.79 -32.16 14.21
CA THR A 208 -63.15 -33.58 14.44
C THR A 208 -63.95 -33.83 15.73
N TYR A 209 -64.26 -32.78 16.50
CA TYR A 209 -64.99 -32.91 17.78
C TYR A 209 -66.45 -32.41 17.75
N GLU A 210 -66.97 -31.95 16.60
CA GLU A 210 -68.37 -31.45 16.51
C GLU A 210 -69.39 -32.48 15.97
N ASP A 211 -69.02 -33.73 15.71
CA ASP A 211 -69.92 -34.79 15.19
C ASP A 211 -70.23 -35.93 16.20
N ILE A 212 -70.32 -35.62 17.51
CA ILE A 212 -70.84 -36.56 18.53
C ILE A 212 -71.99 -35.91 19.32
#